data_AF-K7FLV9-F1
#
_entry.id   AF-K7FLV9-F1
#
_cell.length_a   1.000
_cell.length_b   1.000
_cell.length_c   1.000
_cell.angle_alpha   90.00
_cell.angle_beta   90.00
_cell.angle_gamma   90.00
#
_symmetry.space_group_name_H-M   'P 1'
#
loop_
_entity.id
_entity.type
_entity.pdbx_description
1 polymer ?
#
loop_
_entity_poly.entity_id
_entity_poly.type
_entity_poly.pdbx_seq_one_letter_code
_entity_poly.pdbx_strand_id
1 'polypeptide(L)'
;MMEWRFQQPTRWHRQCTALLRQILPKLELRNRNFVIEKEENKLESLLEHYWVTGYPLQMPYIDLPSITEAVYQTGIHSSEIPNTEFALAVYIHPYPNNILAIWIYLVSLVCHQ
;
A
#
# COMPACT_ATOMS: atom_id res chain seq x y z
N MET A 1 17.19 -16.21 -3.45
CA MET A 1 17.66 -15.32 -2.36
C MET A 1 16.96 -14.00 -2.53
N MET A 2 16.36 -13.43 -1.48
CA MET A 2 15.75 -12.10 -1.54
C MET A 2 16.87 -11.06 -1.68
N GLU A 3 16.88 -10.32 -2.79
CA GLU A 3 17.86 -9.26 -3.05
C GLU A 3 17.36 -7.95 -2.40
N TRP A 4 17.79 -7.72 -1.16
CA TRP A 4 17.46 -6.49 -0.43
C TRP A 4 18.28 -5.31 -0.96
N ARG A 5 17.66 -4.13 -1.00
CA ARG A 5 18.31 -2.90 -1.48
C ARG A 5 19.45 -2.51 -0.52
N PHE A 6 20.65 -2.33 -1.05
CA PHE A 6 21.83 -2.04 -0.23
C PHE A 6 22.20 -0.55 -0.15
N GLN A 7 21.66 0.29 -1.03
CA GLN A 7 22.28 1.59 -1.32
C GLN A 7 21.58 2.83 -0.73
N GLN A 8 20.34 2.74 -0.23
CA GLN A 8 19.60 3.91 0.27
C GLN A 8 18.72 3.58 1.49
N PRO A 9 18.64 4.48 2.49
CA PRO A 9 17.75 4.28 3.63
C PRO A 9 16.28 4.35 3.18
N THR A 10 15.48 3.38 3.60
CA THR A 10 14.04 3.35 3.34
C THR A 10 13.35 4.44 4.15
N ARG A 11 12.90 5.52 3.50
CA ARG A 11 12.12 6.57 4.15
C ARG A 11 10.64 6.20 4.15
N TRP A 12 9.98 6.35 5.29
CA TRP A 12 8.56 6.04 5.44
C TRP A 12 7.73 7.32 5.51
N HIS A 13 6.83 7.52 4.54
CA HIS A 13 5.94 8.68 4.51
C HIS A 13 4.73 8.47 5.44
N ARG A 14 4.71 9.20 6.57
CA ARG A 14 3.70 9.04 7.63
C ARG A 14 2.29 9.41 7.20
N GLN A 15 2.15 10.50 6.44
CA GLN A 15 0.83 11.00 6.04
C GLN A 15 0.17 10.05 5.03
N CYS A 16 0.91 9.57 4.04
CA CYS A 16 0.41 8.55 3.10
C CYS A 16 0.03 7.27 3.82
N THR A 17 0.89 6.78 4.73
CA THR A 17 0.59 5.59 5.51
C THR A 17 -0.73 5.72 6.29
N ALA A 18 -0.98 6.90 6.88
CA ALA A 18 -2.23 7.18 7.59
C ALA A 18 -3.45 7.23 6.66
N LEU A 19 -3.31 7.81 5.45
CA LEU A 19 -4.39 7.86 4.45
C LEU A 19 -4.71 6.48 3.89
N LEU A 20 -3.70 5.70 3.50
CA LEU A 20 -3.89 4.35 2.98
C LEU A 20 -4.61 3.47 4.01
N ARG A 21 -4.27 3.61 5.30
CA ARG A 21 -4.95 2.90 6.38
C ARG A 21 -6.42 3.27 6.55
N GLN A 22 -6.83 4.49 6.20
CA GLN A 22 -8.24 4.90 6.21
C GLN A 22 -9.00 4.45 4.95
N ILE A 23 -8.29 4.32 3.82
CA ILE A 23 -8.85 3.89 2.54
C ILE A 23 -9.06 2.37 2.52
N LEU A 24 -8.12 1.57 3.02
CA LEU A 24 -8.16 0.10 2.95
C LEU A 24 -9.46 -0.53 3.52
N PRO A 25 -9.94 -0.18 4.73
CA PRO A 25 -11.20 -0.70 5.25
C PRO A 25 -12.42 -0.34 4.39
N LYS A 26 -12.36 0.85 3.76
CA LYS A 26 -13.44 1.33 2.90
C LYS A 26 -13.44 0.62 1.56
N LEU A 27 -12.29 0.18 1.04
CA LEU A 27 -12.23 -0.63 -0.18
C LEU A 27 -12.92 -1.98 0.02
N GLU A 28 -12.75 -2.59 1.18
CA GLU A 28 -13.44 -3.84 1.52
C GLU A 28 -14.96 -3.66 1.68
N LEU A 29 -15.38 -2.57 2.33
CA LEU A 29 -16.80 -2.30 2.56
C LEU A 29 -17.55 -1.83 1.30
N ARG A 30 -16.84 -1.31 0.28
CA ARG A 30 -17.47 -0.51 -0.77
C ARG A 30 -17.84 -1.31 -2.01
N ASN A 31 -19.14 -1.54 -2.12
CA ASN A 31 -19.90 -1.53 -3.36
C ASN A 31 -19.80 -0.12 -4.02
N ARG A 32 -18.73 0.08 -4.81
CA ARG A 32 -18.41 1.16 -5.77
C ARG A 32 -18.58 2.68 -5.47
N ASN A 33 -19.54 3.23 -4.69
CA ASN A 33 -20.04 4.58 -5.08
C ASN A 33 -20.11 5.80 -4.10
N PHE A 34 -19.66 5.85 -2.83
CA PHE A 34 -20.04 7.06 -2.02
C PHE A 34 -19.04 7.71 -1.04
N VAL A 35 -17.82 7.22 -0.86
CA VAL A 35 -16.91 7.77 0.19
C VAL A 35 -15.51 8.09 -0.34
N ILE A 36 -15.36 8.22 -1.67
CA ILE A 36 -14.05 8.55 -2.23
C ILE A 36 -13.76 10.05 -2.14
N GLU A 37 -14.71 10.94 -2.44
CA GLU A 37 -14.47 12.39 -2.62
C GLU A 37 -13.55 13.07 -1.60
N LYS A 38 -13.76 12.88 -0.28
CA LYS A 38 -12.94 13.58 0.73
C LYS A 38 -11.51 13.02 0.86
N GLU A 39 -11.32 11.73 0.55
CA GLU A 39 -10.02 11.06 0.64
C GLU A 39 -9.31 11.05 -0.72
N GLU A 40 -10.06 11.01 -1.82
CA GLU A 40 -9.64 11.39 -3.17
C GLU A 40 -8.96 12.75 -3.10
N ASN A 41 -9.59 13.80 -2.57
CA ASN A 41 -8.93 15.11 -2.51
C ASN A 41 -7.56 15.10 -1.80
N LYS A 42 -7.35 14.24 -0.80
CA LYS A 42 -6.04 14.11 -0.14
C LYS A 42 -5.07 13.23 -0.91
N LEU A 43 -5.57 12.19 -1.56
CA LEU A 43 -4.79 11.30 -2.43
C LEU A 43 -4.38 12.04 -3.71
N GLU A 44 -5.32 12.73 -4.37
CA GLU A 44 -5.13 13.62 -5.51
C GLU A 44 -4.11 14.70 -5.18
N SER A 45 -4.25 15.41 -4.05
CA SER A 45 -3.24 16.38 -3.61
C SER A 45 -1.85 15.74 -3.39
N LEU A 46 -1.79 14.48 -2.98
CA LEU A 46 -0.54 13.73 -2.88
C LEU A 46 0.00 13.32 -4.26
N LEU A 47 -0.85 12.90 -5.18
CA LEU A 47 -0.52 12.54 -6.56
C LEU A 47 -0.06 13.76 -7.37
N GLU A 48 -0.53 14.96 -7.04
CA GLU A 48 -0.07 16.22 -7.62
C GLU A 48 1.40 16.53 -7.28
N HIS A 49 1.86 16.13 -6.09
CA HIS A 49 3.22 16.42 -5.61
C HIS A 49 4.18 15.24 -5.70
N TYR A 50 3.64 14.01 -5.75
CA TYR A 50 4.42 12.77 -5.78
C TYR A 50 3.93 11.81 -6.87
N TRP A 51 4.87 11.25 -7.60
CA TRP A 51 4.65 10.07 -8.42
C TRP A 51 4.47 8.85 -7.51
N VAL A 52 3.21 8.40 -7.34
CA VAL A 52 2.87 7.24 -6.52
C VAL A 52 2.75 6.00 -7.41
N THR A 53 3.55 4.97 -7.12
CA THR A 53 3.44 3.67 -7.80
C THR A 53 3.12 2.58 -6.80
N GLY A 54 2.05 1.85 -7.08
CA GLY A 54 1.63 0.67 -6.31
C GLY A 54 0.15 0.39 -6.52
N TYR A 55 -0.32 -0.68 -5.91
CA TYR A 55 -1.72 -1.08 -5.96
C TYR A 55 -2.11 -1.79 -4.66
N PRO A 56 -3.39 -1.75 -4.27
CA PRO A 56 -3.87 -2.53 -3.13
C PRO A 56 -3.87 -4.02 -3.51
N LEU A 57 -3.17 -4.82 -2.73
CA LEU A 57 -3.14 -6.27 -2.82
C LEU A 57 -4.19 -6.84 -1.86
N GLN A 58 -5.17 -7.56 -2.40
CA GLN A 58 -6.16 -8.31 -1.62
C GLN A 58 -5.86 -9.80 -1.73
N MET A 59 -5.74 -10.49 -0.60
CA MET A 59 -5.56 -11.93 -0.56
C MET A 59 -6.14 -12.55 0.73
N PRO A 60 -6.64 -13.80 0.69
CA PRO A 60 -7.00 -14.51 1.91
C PRO A 60 -5.76 -14.83 2.75
N TYR A 61 -5.92 -14.85 4.06
CA TYR A 61 -4.88 -15.32 4.97
C TYR A 61 -4.72 -16.84 4.85
N ILE A 62 -3.52 -17.27 4.49
CA ILE A 62 -3.11 -18.68 4.46
C ILE A 62 -1.96 -18.85 5.43
N ASP A 63 -0.88 -18.11 5.21
CA ASP A 63 0.35 -18.18 6.00
C ASP A 63 1.19 -16.90 5.80
N LEU A 64 2.00 -16.55 6.81
CA LEU A 64 2.86 -15.37 6.80
C LEU A 64 3.90 -15.36 5.66
N PRO A 65 4.58 -16.48 5.31
CA PRO A 65 5.52 -16.47 4.20
C PRO A 65 4.85 -16.25 2.85
N SER A 66 3.68 -16.83 2.56
CA SER A 66 2.93 -16.56 1.33
C SER A 66 2.56 -15.08 1.19
N ILE A 67 2.19 -14.41 2.29
CA ILE A 67 1.92 -12.98 2.28
C ILE A 67 3.18 -12.19 1.94
N THR A 68 4.30 -12.53 2.58
CA THR A 68 5.58 -11.85 2.37
C THR A 68 6.06 -12.04 0.93
N GLU A 69 5.91 -13.24 0.38
CA GLU A 69 6.22 -13.56 -1.00
C GLU A 69 5.32 -12.79 -1.97
N ALA A 70 4.01 -12.73 -1.73
CA ALA A 70 3.10 -11.97 -2.56
C ALA A 70 3.46 -10.47 -2.58
N VAL A 71 3.84 -9.90 -1.43
CA VAL A 71 4.34 -8.51 -1.35
C VAL A 71 5.69 -8.38 -2.06
N TYR A 72 6.57 -9.36 -1.95
CA TYR A 72 7.85 -9.37 -2.66
C TYR A 72 7.66 -9.38 -4.18
N GLN A 73 6.77 -10.22 -4.69
CA GLN A 73 6.41 -10.32 -6.11
C GLN A 73 5.84 -9.03 -6.69
N THR A 74 5.34 -8.09 -5.87
CA THR A 74 4.93 -6.76 -6.36
C THR A 74 6.10 -5.95 -6.95
N GLY A 75 7.34 -6.26 -6.57
CA GLY A 75 8.54 -5.58 -7.07
C GLY A 75 8.68 -4.12 -6.66
N ILE A 76 7.71 -3.55 -5.93
CA ILE A 76 7.69 -2.13 -5.51
C ILE A 76 8.90 -1.84 -4.61
N HIS A 77 9.30 -2.82 -3.81
CA HIS A 77 10.48 -2.76 -2.95
C HIS A 77 11.80 -2.60 -3.72
N SER A 78 11.83 -2.80 -5.05
CA SER A 78 13.06 -2.72 -5.86
C SER A 78 13.29 -1.36 -6.54
N SER A 79 12.41 -0.37 -6.37
CA SER A 79 12.40 0.91 -7.13
C SER A 79 13.65 1.80 -6.99
N GLU A 80 14.66 1.73 -7.88
CA GLU A 80 16.01 2.36 -7.77
C GLU A 80 16.08 3.89 -7.84
N ILE A 81 14.93 4.55 -7.75
CA ILE A 81 14.84 5.99 -7.92
C ILE A 81 15.39 6.69 -6.65
N PRO A 82 16.31 7.66 -6.77
CA PRO A 82 16.83 8.42 -5.64
C PRO A 82 15.71 9.22 -4.95
N ASN A 83 15.76 9.31 -3.61
CA ASN A 83 14.74 9.95 -2.76
C ASN A 83 13.35 9.29 -2.80
N THR A 84 13.26 8.00 -3.13
CA THR A 84 12.00 7.26 -3.02
C THR A 84 11.59 7.11 -1.55
N GLU A 85 10.38 7.54 -1.24
CA GLU A 85 9.72 7.25 0.02
C GLU A 85 8.76 6.08 -0.15
N PHE A 86 8.51 5.34 0.91
CA PHE A 86 7.59 4.21 0.92
C PHE A 86 6.45 4.49 1.89
N ALA A 87 5.28 3.97 1.56
CA ALA A 87 4.17 3.90 2.50
C ALA A 87 3.56 2.51 2.45
N LEU A 88 3.28 1.96 3.64
CA LEU A 88 2.72 0.64 3.81
C LEU A 88 1.54 0.73 4.76
N ALA A 89 0.39 0.27 4.31
CA ALA A 89 -0.77 0.07 5.17
C ALA A 89 -1.28 -1.36 5.04
N VAL A 90 -1.74 -1.90 6.17
CA VAL A 90 -2.31 -3.25 6.24
C VAL A 90 -3.64 -3.16 6.96
N TYR A 91 -4.65 -3.83 6.41
CA TYR A 91 -5.97 -3.99 6.97
C TYR A 91 -6.39 -5.46 6.89
N ILE A 92 -7.00 -5.97 7.94
CA ILE A 92 -7.49 -7.34 8.00
C ILE A 92 -8.99 -7.28 8.23
N HIS A 93 -9.75 -7.87 7.31
CA HIS A 93 -11.18 -8.01 7.41
C HIS A 93 -11.56 -9.44 7.80
N PRO A 94 -12.24 -9.62 8.95
CA PRO A 94 -12.74 -10.93 9.35
C PRO A 94 -14.05 -11.25 8.66
N TYR A 95 -14.08 -12.34 7.89
CA TYR A 95 -15.29 -12.92 7.34
C TYR A 95 -15.79 -14.10 8.21
N PRO A 96 -17.10 -14.44 8.12
CA PRO A 96 -17.62 -15.66 8.70
C PRO A 96 -16.83 -16.90 8.24
N ASN A 97 -16.87 -17.97 9.04
CA ASN A 97 -16.14 -19.23 8.79
C ASN A 97 -14.60 -19.13 8.90
N ASN A 98 -14.08 -18.25 9.77
CA ASN A 98 -12.64 -18.07 10.02
C ASN A 98 -11.82 -17.69 8.77
N ILE A 99 -12.47 -17.05 7.79
CA ILE A 99 -11.78 -16.52 6.62
C ILE A 99 -11.32 -15.10 6.96
N LEU A 100 -10.04 -14.81 6.81
CA LEU A 100 -9.50 -13.46 6.98
C LEU A 100 -9.09 -12.94 5.61
N ALA A 101 -9.66 -11.83 5.16
CA ALA A 101 -9.18 -11.13 3.98
C ALA A 101 -8.17 -10.08 4.39
N ILE A 102 -6.98 -10.15 3.80
CA ILE A 102 -5.89 -9.22 4.06
C ILE A 102 -5.80 -8.26 2.90
N TRP A 103 -5.78 -6.99 3.25
CA TRP A 103 -5.52 -5.89 2.37
C TRP A 103 -4.17 -5.30 2.71
N ILE A 104 -3.25 -5.33 1.75
CA ILE A 104 -1.93 -4.74 1.88
C ILE A 104 -1.80 -3.69 0.80
N TYR A 105 -1.44 -2.49 1.19
CA TYR A 105 -1.15 -1.44 0.23
C TYR A 105 0.28 -0.95 0.46
N LEU A 106 1.18 -1.43 -0.40
CA LEU A 106 2.54 -0.95 -0.50
C LEU A 106 2.62 0.02 -1.68
N VAL A 107 3.15 1.21 -1.44
CA VAL A 107 3.41 2.20 -2.48
C VAL A 107 4.81 2.77 -2.33
N SER A 108 5.42 3.09 -3.45
CA SER A 108 6.58 3.97 -3.53
C SER A 108 6.14 5.34 -4.02
N LEU A 109 6.64 6.38 -3.37
CA LEU A 109 6.40 7.79 -3.65
C LEU A 109 7.71 8.43 -4.09
N VAL A 110 7.68 9.12 -5.22
CA VAL A 110 8.82 9.90 -5.72
C VAL A 110 8.35 11.34 -5.87
N CYS A 111 9.00 12.28 -5.20
CA CYS A 111 8.66 13.70 -5.31
C CYS A 111 8.84 14.17 -6.76
N HIS A 112 7.86 14.89 -7.32
CA HIS A 112 8.05 15.59 -8.58
C HIS A 112 9.19 16.61 -8.42
N GLN A 113 10.18 16.56 -9.32
CA GLN A 113 11.32 17.48 -9.35
C GLN A 113 10.98 18.76 -10.13
#